data_AF-X1N7U6-F1
#
_entry.id   AF-X1N7U6-F1
#
_cell.length_a   1.000
_cell.length_b   1.000
_cell.length_c   1.000
_cell.angle_alpha   90.00
_cell.angle_beta   90.00
_cell.angle_gamma   90.00
#
_symmetry.space_group_name_H-M   'P 1'
#
loop_
_entity.id
_entity.type
_entity.pdbx_description
1 polymer ?
#
loop_
_entity_poly.entity_id
_entity_poly.type
_entity_poly.pdbx_seq_one_letter_code
_entity_poly.pdbx_strand_id
1 'polypeptide(L)'
;YSDAYPKGKSGSLGEVSYAQLKSGKIAVQGKEVPTGSLSSYAKARKIASLLKDWIKKGEFLLAEPVELLPSVESGMTFKPLKERPIK
;
A
#
# COMPACT_ATOMS: atom_id res chain seq x y z
N TYR A 1 18.00 -5.30 4.20
CA TYR A 1 17.06 -5.22 5.34
C TYR A 1 17.79 -4.88 6.64
N SER A 2 18.79 -5.64 7.06
CA SER A 2 19.45 -5.50 8.38
C SER A 2 20.19 -4.18 8.68
N ASP A 3 20.59 -3.40 7.67
CA ASP A 3 21.27 -2.11 7.90
C ASP A 3 20.29 -0.92 7.76
N ALA A 4 19.56 -0.86 6.64
CA ALA A 4 18.72 0.29 6.33
C ALA A 4 17.49 0.45 7.26
N TYR A 5 16.80 -0.65 7.58
CA TYR A 5 15.58 -0.61 8.41
C TYR A 5 15.87 -0.18 9.87
N PRO A 6 16.76 -0.83 10.64
CA PRO A 6 17.00 -0.44 12.03
C PRO A 6 17.70 0.92 12.19
N LYS A 7 18.40 1.41 11.16
CA LYS A 7 19.07 2.71 11.17
C LYS A 7 18.27 3.83 10.50
N GLY A 8 17.04 3.54 10.04
CA GLY A 8 16.18 4.52 9.37
C GLY A 8 16.80 5.15 8.12
N LYS A 9 17.70 4.43 7.42
CA LYS A 9 18.33 4.96 6.20
C LYS A 9 17.32 4.95 5.06
N SER A 10 17.10 6.11 4.46
CA SER A 10 16.25 6.27 3.28
C SER A 10 16.84 5.54 2.07
N GLY A 11 15.99 4.86 1.30
CA GLY A 11 16.36 4.25 0.03
C GLY A 11 15.17 3.57 -0.62
N SER A 12 15.10 3.63 -1.96
CA SER A 12 14.13 2.88 -2.76
C SER A 12 14.84 1.69 -3.43
N LEU A 13 14.17 0.54 -3.47
CA LEU A 13 14.64 -0.63 -4.24
C LEU A 13 14.26 -0.53 -5.73
N GLY A 14 13.41 0.43 -6.08
CA GLY A 14 12.82 0.62 -7.40
C GLY A 14 11.33 0.93 -7.31
N GLU A 15 10.77 1.36 -8.42
CA GLU A 15 9.33 1.60 -8.58
C GLU A 15 8.71 0.50 -9.43
N VAL A 16 7.53 0.03 -9.03
CA VAL A 16 6.80 -1.01 -9.75
C VAL A 16 5.32 -0.66 -9.80
N SER A 17 4.68 -1.03 -10.89
CA SER A 17 3.23 -0.95 -11.02
C SER A 17 2.55 -2.09 -10.25
N TYR A 18 1.29 -1.87 -9.87
CA TYR A 18 0.46 -2.92 -9.28
C TYR A 18 0.31 -4.15 -10.21
N ALA A 19 0.28 -3.93 -11.53
CA ALA A 19 0.22 -5.01 -12.51
C ALA A 19 1.45 -5.92 -12.43
N GLN A 20 2.65 -5.35 -12.27
CA GLN A 20 3.88 -6.11 -12.07
C GLN A 20 3.84 -6.90 -10.76
N LEU A 21 3.41 -6.29 -9.65
CA LEU A 21 3.25 -6.99 -8.38
C LEU A 21 2.26 -8.16 -8.49
N LYS A 22 1.17 -7.98 -9.25
CA LYS A 22 0.14 -9.00 -9.48
C LYS A 22 0.63 -10.14 -10.39
N SER A 23 1.64 -9.91 -11.23
CA SER A 23 2.20 -10.96 -12.10
C SER A 23 2.92 -12.08 -11.33
N GLY A 24 3.24 -11.86 -10.04
CA GLY A 24 3.89 -12.84 -9.18
C GLY A 24 5.42 -12.74 -9.14
N LYS A 25 6.02 -11.84 -9.92
CA LYS A 25 7.47 -11.60 -9.91
C LYS A 25 7.83 -10.19 -10.39
N ILE A 26 8.92 -9.64 -9.86
CA ILE A 26 9.51 -8.36 -10.26
C ILE A 26 11.04 -8.46 -10.34
N ALA A 27 11.68 -7.55 -11.07
CA ALA A 27 13.14 -7.44 -11.09
C ALA A 27 13.61 -6.38 -10.09
N VAL A 28 14.50 -6.75 -9.17
CA VAL A 28 15.15 -5.82 -8.23
C VAL A 28 16.65 -5.98 -8.41
N GLN A 29 17.35 -4.91 -8.80
CA GLN A 29 18.80 -4.91 -9.05
C GLN A 29 19.24 -6.05 -10.00
N GLY A 30 18.47 -6.30 -11.07
CA GLY A 30 18.75 -7.34 -12.06
C GLY A 30 18.43 -8.77 -11.62
N LYS A 31 17.86 -8.97 -10.41
CA LYS A 31 17.43 -10.28 -9.91
C LYS A 31 15.92 -10.39 -9.92
N GLU A 32 15.37 -11.50 -10.41
CA GLU A 32 13.95 -11.80 -10.27
C GLU A 32 13.62 -12.16 -8.81
N VAL A 33 12.61 -11.50 -8.26
CA VAL A 33 12.12 -11.68 -6.89
C VAL A 33 10.63 -12.00 -6.97
N PRO A 34 10.16 -13.08 -6.31
CA PRO A 34 8.74 -13.43 -6.30
C PRO A 34 7.94 -12.39 -5.51
N THR A 35 6.71 -12.13 -5.96
CA THR A 35 5.76 -11.25 -5.28
C THR A 35 4.51 -12.02 -4.91
N GLY A 36 3.89 -11.62 -3.80
CA GLY A 36 2.65 -12.20 -3.31
C GLY A 36 1.81 -11.17 -2.58
N SER A 37 0.50 -11.36 -2.58
CA SER A 37 -0.41 -10.52 -1.81
C SER A 37 -0.36 -10.91 -0.33
N LEU A 38 -0.35 -9.91 0.56
CA LEU A 38 -0.41 -10.14 2.02
C LEU A 38 -1.75 -10.76 2.47
N SER A 39 -2.80 -10.58 1.67
CA SER A 39 -4.14 -11.12 1.91
C SER A 39 -4.64 -11.95 0.74
N SER A 40 -5.69 -12.74 0.96
CA SER A 40 -6.30 -13.56 -0.09
C SER A 40 -7.02 -12.69 -1.12
N TYR A 41 -6.54 -12.71 -2.37
CA TYR A 41 -7.14 -11.96 -3.46
C TYR A 41 -8.58 -12.38 -3.75
N ALA A 42 -8.88 -13.69 -3.71
CA ALA A 42 -10.23 -14.20 -3.93
C ALA A 42 -11.21 -13.71 -2.86
N LYS A 43 -10.81 -13.73 -1.58
CA LYS A 43 -11.63 -13.19 -0.48
C LYS A 43 -11.82 -11.68 -0.62
N ALA A 44 -10.76 -10.95 -0.96
CA ALA A 44 -10.83 -9.50 -1.18
C ALA A 44 -11.85 -9.15 -2.28
N ARG A 45 -11.84 -9.88 -3.40
CA ARG A 45 -12.83 -9.71 -4.49
C ARG A 45 -14.26 -10.01 -4.04
N LYS A 46 -14.46 -11.07 -3.25
CA LYS A 46 -15.78 -11.41 -2.70
C LYS A 46 -16.32 -10.29 -1.80
N ILE A 47 -15.48 -9.78 -0.90
CA ILE A 47 -15.85 -8.68 0.01
C ILE A 47 -16.18 -7.41 -0.78
N ALA A 48 -15.36 -7.07 -1.79
CA ALA A 48 -15.60 -5.92 -2.65
C ALA A 48 -16.93 -6.00 -3.40
N SER A 49 -17.29 -7.19 -3.91
CA SER A 49 -18.59 -7.40 -4.55
C SER A 49 -19.76 -7.26 -3.56
N LEU A 50 -19.64 -7.83 -2.36
CA LEU A 50 -20.68 -7.69 -1.33
C LEU A 50 -20.92 -6.23 -0.94
N LEU A 51 -19.84 -5.47 -0.71
CA LEU A 51 -19.94 -4.04 -0.40
C LEU A 51 -20.59 -3.26 -1.55
N LYS A 52 -20.21 -3.56 -2.80
CA LYS A 52 -20.81 -2.96 -3.99
C LYS A 52 -22.32 -3.18 -4.04
N ASP A 53 -22.79 -4.38 -3.67
CA ASP A 53 -24.21 -4.70 -3.67
C ASP A 53 -24.96 -3.95 -2.58
N TRP A 54 -24.39 -3.83 -1.37
CA TRP A 54 -24.96 -3.02 -0.29
C TRP A 54 -25.09 -1.54 -0.67
N ILE A 55 -24.07 -0.99 -1.33
CA ILE A 55 -24.10 0.39 -1.85
C ILE A 55 -25.24 0.56 -2.86
N LYS A 56 -25.37 -0.37 -3.81
CA LYS A 56 -26.42 -0.31 -4.84
C LYS A 56 -27.83 -0.41 -4.26
N LYS A 57 -28.01 -1.15 -3.18
CA LYS A 57 -29.30 -1.32 -2.50
C LYS A 57 -29.66 -0.17 -1.57
N GLY A 58 -28.74 0.75 -1.29
CA GLY A 58 -28.92 1.79 -0.27
C GLY A 58 -28.82 1.27 1.16
N GLU A 59 -28.36 0.04 1.35
CA GLU A 59 -28.06 -0.55 2.67
C GLU A 59 -26.74 0.02 3.25
N PHE A 60 -25.89 0.56 2.36
CA PHE A 60 -24.66 1.27 2.72
C PHE A 60 -24.62 2.60 1.97
N LEU A 61 -24.63 3.72 2.69
CA LEU A 61 -24.61 5.07 2.11
C LEU A 61 -23.17 5.59 2.05
N LEU A 62 -22.80 6.19 0.92
CA LEU A 62 -21.51 6.86 0.76
C LEU A 62 -21.65 8.33 1.19
N ALA A 63 -20.74 8.78 2.03
CA ALA A 63 -20.57 10.21 2.30
C ALA A 63 -19.86 10.88 1.11
N GLU A 64 -20.05 12.20 0.98
CA GLU A 64 -19.22 12.99 0.08
C GLU A 64 -17.74 12.87 0.49
N PRO A 65 -16.80 12.89 -0.47
CA PRO A 65 -15.38 12.88 -0.15
C PRO A 65 -15.02 14.04 0.78
N VAL A 66 -14.57 13.74 2.00
CA VAL A 66 -14.17 14.76 2.98
C VAL A 66 -12.89 15.46 2.51
N GLU A 67 -11.94 14.69 1.98
CA GLU A 67 -10.70 15.18 1.40
C GLU A 67 -10.16 14.16 0.38
N LEU A 68 -9.50 14.64 -0.67
CA LEU A 68 -8.80 13.77 -1.62
C LEU A 68 -7.50 13.27 -1.02
N LEU A 69 -7.12 12.02 -1.34
CA LEU A 69 -5.82 11.52 -0.92
C LEU A 69 -4.70 12.37 -1.57
N PRO A 70 -3.64 12.69 -0.80
CA PRO A 70 -2.51 13.42 -1.33
C PRO A 70 -1.89 12.69 -2.52
N SER A 71 -1.73 13.40 -3.64
CA SER A 71 -1.01 12.90 -4.81
C SER A 71 0.50 13.04 -4.63
N VAL A 72 1.29 12.49 -5.56
CA VAL A 72 2.76 12.67 -5.58
C VAL A 72 3.15 14.16 -5.62
N GLU A 73 2.31 15.00 -6.21
CA GLU A 73 2.51 16.45 -6.34
C GLU A 73 2.17 17.22 -5.06
N SER A 74 1.54 16.58 -4.07
CA SER A 74 1.12 17.22 -2.81
C SER A 74 2.27 17.69 -1.92
N GLY A 75 3.52 17.29 -2.24
CA GLY A 75 4.70 17.64 -1.46
C GLY A 75 4.76 17.03 -0.06
N MET A 76 3.85 16.11 0.28
CA MET A 76 3.87 15.42 1.57
C MET A 76 5.11 14.55 1.71
N THR A 77 5.90 14.84 2.74
CA THR A 77 7.09 14.05 3.10
C THR A 77 6.82 13.21 4.34
N PHE A 78 7.38 11.99 4.36
CA PHE A 78 7.29 11.11 5.51
C PHE A 78 7.98 11.76 6.73
N LYS A 79 7.25 11.92 7.84
CA LYS A 79 7.78 12.45 9.11
C LYS A 79 7.98 11.30 10.10
N PRO A 80 9.21 10.82 10.32
CA PRO A 80 9.45 9.73 11.26
C PRO A 80 9.13 10.16 12.70
N LEU A 81 8.60 9.22 13.50
CA LEU A 81 8.39 9.43 14.92
C LEU A 81 9.75 9.59 15.62
N LYS A 82 9.96 10.73 16.28
CA LYS A 82 11.13 10.95 17.14
C LYS A 82 10.80 10.47 18.55
N GLU A 83 11.16 9.23 18.86
CA GLU A 83 10.96 8.67 20.20
C GLU A 83 11.89 9.36 21.20
N ARG A 84 11.37 9.69 22.38
CA ARG A 84 12.16 10.25 23.49
C ARG A 84 12.73 9.08 24.30
N PRO A 85 14.05 9.00 24.56
CA PRO A 85 14.60 7.90 25.33
C PRO A 85 13.98 7.90 26.73
N ILE A 86 13.41 6.77 27.12
CA ILE A 86 12.97 6.51 28.49
C ILE A 86 14.25 6.17 29.28
N LYS A 87 14.48 6.92 30.36
CA LYS A 87 15.61 6.72 31.27
C LYS A 87 15.39 5.52 32.18
#